data_AF-A0A836FH51-F1
#
_entry.id   AF-A0A836FH51-F1
#
_cell.length_a   1.000
_cell.length_b   1.000
_cell.length_c   1.000
_cell.angle_alpha   90.00
_cell.angle_beta   90.00
_cell.angle_gamma   90.00
#
_symmetry.space_group_name_H-M   'P 1'
#
loop_
_entity.id
_entity.type
_entity.pdbx_description
1 polymer ?
#
loop_
_entity_poly.entity_id
_entity_poly.type
_entity_poly.pdbx_seq_one_letter_code
_entity_poly.pdbx_strand_id
1 'polypeptide(L)'
;MFQFSGLENKQRVIEYDDYSYIVHKAFLKYLYTGIINLLSLENELDLLKLSNKYCVSNLEKDCIRIIKKKITIFDVFSIKQIGI
;
A
#
# COMPACT_ATOMS: atom_id res chain seq x y z
N MET A 1 -2.38 9.21 -16.05
CA MET A 1 -3.41 10.06 -15.42
C MET A 1 -3.28 11.51 -15.87
N PHE A 2 -2.26 12.28 -15.46
CA PHE A 2 -2.18 13.73 -15.79
C PHE A 2 -1.71 14.09 -17.20
N GLN A 3 -1.04 13.19 -17.93
CA GLN A 3 -0.66 13.43 -19.33
C GLN A 3 -1.74 13.01 -20.33
N PHE A 4 -2.82 12.39 -19.85
CA PHE A 4 -3.92 11.92 -20.69
C PHE A 4 -5.00 13.00 -20.81
N SER A 5 -5.69 13.09 -21.94
CA SER A 5 -6.76 14.08 -22.19
C SER A 5 -8.08 13.76 -21.47
N GLY A 6 -8.01 13.07 -20.33
CA GLY A 6 -9.17 12.70 -19.51
C GLY A 6 -9.77 13.88 -18.75
N LEU A 7 -10.97 13.68 -18.19
CA LEU A 7 -11.65 14.70 -17.38
C LEU A 7 -10.85 15.08 -16.13
N GLU A 8 -10.11 14.13 -15.56
CA GLU A 8 -9.26 14.37 -14.38
C GLU A 8 -8.16 15.41 -14.65
N ASN A 9 -7.69 15.52 -15.90
CA ASN A 9 -6.66 16.48 -16.28
C ASN A 9 -7.20 17.94 -16.36
N LYS A 10 -8.51 18.13 -16.33
CA LYS A 10 -9.14 19.46 -16.34
C LYS A 10 -9.52 19.96 -14.95
N GLN A 11 -9.21 19.21 -13.90
CA GLN A 11 -9.64 19.48 -12.54
C GLN A 11 -8.43 19.62 -11.61
N ARG A 12 -8.53 20.51 -10.62
CA ARG A 12 -7.49 20.73 -9.60
C ARG A 12 -7.57 19.76 -8.42
N VAL A 13 -8.74 19.13 -8.25
CA VAL A 13 -9.03 18.16 -7.20
C VAL A 13 -9.40 16.86 -7.92
N ILE A 14 -8.88 15.74 -7.42
CA ILE A 14 -9.24 14.41 -7.88
C ILE A 14 -9.78 13.65 -6.69
N GLU A 15 -11.01 13.18 -6.80
CA GLU A 15 -11.73 12.47 -5.74
C GLU A 15 -11.84 10.99 -6.13
N TYR A 16 -11.43 10.11 -5.22
CA TYR A 16 -11.57 8.67 -5.33
C TYR A 16 -11.98 8.11 -3.97
N ASP A 17 -12.98 7.23 -3.96
CA ASP A 17 -13.50 6.59 -2.75
C ASP A 17 -13.03 5.13 -2.62
N ASP A 18 -12.13 4.70 -3.51
CA ASP A 18 -11.68 3.31 -3.66
C ASP A 18 -10.90 2.79 -2.45
N TYR A 19 -10.23 3.68 -1.70
CA TYR A 19 -9.37 3.32 -0.58
C TYR A 19 -9.49 4.33 0.56
N SER A 20 -9.13 3.89 1.77
CA SER A 20 -9.16 4.77 2.94
C SER A 20 -8.15 5.93 2.82
N TYR A 21 -8.46 7.03 3.51
CA TYR A 21 -7.55 8.18 3.65
C TYR A 21 -6.15 7.76 4.12
N ILE A 22 -6.06 6.76 5.02
CA ILE A 22 -4.79 6.27 5.57
C ILE A 22 -3.93 5.67 4.46
N VAL A 23 -4.53 4.88 3.56
CA VAL A 23 -3.85 4.26 2.42
C VAL A 23 -3.40 5.32 1.42
N HIS A 24 -4.26 6.27 1.07
CA HIS A 24 -3.90 7.38 0.18
C HIS A 24 -2.77 8.25 0.74
N LYS A 25 -2.84 8.59 2.03
CA LYS A 25 -1.78 9.35 2.72
C LYS A 25 -0.46 8.60 2.70
N ALA A 26 -0.47 7.29 2.95
CA ALA A 26 0.74 6.47 2.92
C ALA A 26 1.33 6.38 1.50
N PHE A 27 0.50 6.20 0.48
CA PHE A 27 0.91 6.19 -0.91
C PHE A 27 1.61 7.49 -1.31
N LEU A 28 0.99 8.64 -1.05
CA LEU A 28 1.58 9.93 -1.34
C LEU A 28 2.88 10.13 -0.55
N LYS A 29 2.89 9.82 0.75
CA LYS A 29 4.10 9.93 1.57
C LYS A 29 5.24 9.09 0.99
N TYR A 30 4.97 7.88 0.51
CA TYR A 30 5.99 7.03 -0.12
C TYR A 30 6.54 7.69 -1.38
N LEU A 31 5.71 8.29 -2.25
CA LEU A 31 6.21 8.96 -3.46
C LEU A 31 7.21 10.08 -3.15
N TYR A 32 7.05 10.77 -2.01
CA TYR A 32 7.95 11.86 -1.61
C TYR A 32 9.13 11.42 -0.74
N THR A 33 9.04 10.28 -0.04
CA THR A 33 10.03 9.91 1.01
C THR A 33 10.61 8.50 0.86
N GLY A 34 9.98 7.63 0.07
CA GLY A 34 10.32 6.21 -0.04
C GLY A 34 9.99 5.37 1.19
N ILE A 35 9.25 5.91 2.18
CA ILE A 35 8.99 5.24 3.46
C ILE A 35 7.53 4.79 3.57
N ILE A 36 7.33 3.52 3.93
CA ILE A 36 6.03 2.96 4.29
C ILE A 36 5.92 2.96 5.83
N ASN A 37 4.86 3.59 6.36
CA ASN A 37 4.56 3.59 7.79
C ASN A 37 3.11 3.16 8.03
N LEU A 38 2.86 1.86 7.89
CA LEU A 38 1.57 1.22 8.15
C LEU A 38 1.77 0.06 9.12
N LEU A 39 0.78 -0.15 9.99
CA LEU A 39 0.81 -1.22 11.00
C LEU A 39 -0.21 -2.33 10.72
N SER A 40 -1.32 -2.01 10.03
CA SER A 40 -2.36 -2.99 9.67
C SER A 40 -2.00 -3.73 8.38
N LEU A 41 -2.17 -5.06 8.39
CA LEU A 41 -2.01 -5.90 7.21
C LEU A 41 -3.01 -5.54 6.10
N GLU A 42 -4.25 -5.19 6.47
CA GLU A 42 -5.27 -4.79 5.50
C GLU A 42 -4.86 -3.52 4.75
N ASN A 43 -4.40 -2.50 5.48
CA ASN A 43 -3.91 -1.25 4.86
C ASN A 43 -2.68 -1.48 3.98
N GLU A 44 -1.81 -2.45 4.31
CA GLU A 44 -0.64 -2.80 3.50
C GLU A 44 -1.05 -3.54 2.21
N LEU A 45 -2.04 -4.43 2.29
CA LEU A 45 -2.61 -5.11 1.13
C LEU A 45 -3.30 -4.11 0.19
N ASP A 46 -4.03 -3.15 0.75
CA ASP A 46 -4.66 -2.11 -0.06
C ASP A 46 -3.64 -1.14 -0.66
N LEU A 47 -2.57 -0.80 0.07
CA LEU A 47 -1.45 -0.04 -0.47
C LEU A 47 -0.75 -0.79 -1.62
N LEU A 48 -0.63 -2.11 -1.53
CA LEU A 48 -0.12 -2.96 -2.60
C LEU A 48 -1.00 -2.86 -3.85
N LYS A 49 -2.32 -3.04 -3.73
CA LYS A 49 -3.26 -2.89 -4.84
C LYS A 49 -3.17 -1.49 -5.46
N LEU A 50 -3.09 -0.45 -4.64
CA LEU A 50 -2.96 0.93 -5.07
C LEU A 50 -1.64 1.17 -5.83
N SER A 51 -0.54 0.60 -5.36
CA SER A 51 0.76 0.69 -6.04
C SER A 51 0.73 0.06 -7.42
N ASN A 52 0.02 -1.06 -7.58
CA ASN A 52 -0.16 -1.73 -8.85
C ASN A 52 -1.04 -0.90 -9.80
N LYS A 53 -2.17 -0.35 -9.30
CA LYS A 53 -3.08 0.55 -10.05
C LYS A 53 -2.34 1.75 -10.66
N TYR A 54 -1.38 2.33 -9.93
CA TYR A 54 -0.60 3.49 -10.38
C TYR A 54 0.80 3.13 -10.90
N CYS A 55 1.09 1.85 -11.13
CA CYS A 55 2.35 1.35 -11.68
C CYS A 55 3.62 1.80 -10.92
N VAL A 56 3.54 1.90 -9.58
CA VAL A 56 4.66 2.29 -8.71
C VAL A 56 5.42 1.03 -8.27
N SER A 57 6.27 0.49 -9.14
CA SER A 57 6.89 -0.82 -8.97
C SER A 57 7.81 -0.96 -7.74
N ASN A 58 8.49 0.10 -7.32
CA ASN A 58 9.31 0.08 -6.10
C ASN A 58 8.44 -0.08 -4.84
N LEU A 59 7.31 0.64 -4.80
CA LEU A 59 6.33 0.51 -3.71
C LEU A 59 5.71 -0.89 -3.69
N GLU A 60 5.38 -1.44 -4.86
CA GLU A 60 4.83 -2.79 -4.98
C GLU A 60 5.78 -3.83 -4.36
N LYS A 61 7.07 -3.79 -4.71
CA LYS A 61 8.11 -4.66 -4.15
C LYS A 61 8.26 -4.51 -2.64
N ASP A 62 8.24 -3.27 -2.16
CA ASP A 62 8.37 -2.97 -0.73
C ASP A 62 7.18 -3.50 0.08
N CYS A 63 5.94 -3.28 -0.41
CA CYS A 63 4.73 -3.84 0.19
C CYS A 63 4.78 -5.37 0.26
N ILE A 64 5.13 -6.05 -0.86
CA ILE A 64 5.25 -7.52 -0.90
C ILE A 64 6.24 -8.01 0.17
N ARG A 65 7.39 -7.34 0.31
CA ARG A 65 8.40 -7.69 1.31
C ARG A 65 7.87 -7.54 2.74
N ILE A 66 7.18 -6.46 3.06
CA ILE A 66 6.60 -6.22 4.40
C ILE A 66 5.54 -7.26 4.73
N ILE A 67 4.61 -7.50 3.79
CA ILE A 67 3.51 -8.45 3.97
C ILE A 67 4.03 -9.87 4.19
N LYS A 68 4.97 -10.33 3.34
CA LYS A 68 5.60 -11.65 3.51
C LYS A 68 6.24 -11.79 4.90
N LYS A 69 6.98 -10.77 5.36
CA LYS A 69 7.62 -10.79 6.67
C LYS A 69 6.59 -10.90 7.80
N LYS A 70 5.46 -10.19 7.72
CA LYS A 70 4.40 -10.29 8.73
C LYS A 70 3.79 -11.68 8.78
N ILE A 71 3.41 -12.25 7.64
CA ILE A 71 2.83 -13.59 7.56
C ILE A 71 3.78 -14.62 8.20
N THR A 72 5.07 -14.59 7.82
CA THR A 72 6.08 -15.49 8.41
C THR A 72 6.19 -15.35 9.94
N ILE A 73 6.09 -14.13 10.49
CA ILE A 73 6.12 -13.92 11.94
C ILE A 73 4.86 -14.50 12.61
N PHE A 74 3.68 -14.30 12.02
CA PHE A 74 2.44 -14.87 12.54
C PHE A 74 2.46 -16.40 12.55
N ASP A 75 2.95 -17.02 11.46
CA ASP A 75 3.06 -18.48 11.35
C ASP A 75 3.99 -19.05 12.44
N VAL A 76 5.17 -18.46 12.63
CA VAL A 76 6.12 -18.89 13.66
C VAL A 76 5.55 -18.71 15.07
N PHE A 77 4.87 -17.59 15.33
CA PHE A 77 4.24 -17.34 16.63
C PHE A 77 3.13 -18.35 16.94
N SER A 78 2.38 -18.76 15.91
CA SER A 78 1.31 -19.75 16.03
C SER A 78 1.88 -21.15 16.33
N ILE A 79 2.96 -21.55 15.64
CA ILE A 79 3.65 -22.82 15.89
C ILE A 79 4.22 -22.88 17.31
N LYS A 80 4.81 -21.77 17.80
CA LYS A 80 5.39 -21.71 19.14
C LYS A 80 4.35 -21.87 20.26
N GLN A 81 3.10 -21.43 20.05
CA GLN A 81 2.03 -21.58 21.03
C GLN A 81 1.48 -23.01 21.11
N ILE A 82 1.54 -23.78 20.02
CA ILE A 82 1.01 -25.16 19.97
C ILE A 82 2.01 -26.16 20.58
N GLY A 83 3.31 -25.83 20.57
CA GLY A 83 4.39 -26.69 21.06
C GLY A 83 4.74 -26.58 22.55
N ILE A 84 3.84 -26.04 23.39
CA ILE A 84 4.02 -25.91 24.86
C ILE A 84 2.93 -26.71 25.57
#